data_AF-A0A941ZTB8-F1
#
_entry.id   AF-A0A941ZTB8-F1
#
_cell.length_a   1.000
_cell.length_b   1.000
_cell.length_c   1.000
_cell.angle_alpha   90.00
_cell.angle_beta   90.00
_cell.angle_gamma   90.00
#
_symmetry.space_group_name_H-M   'P 1'
#
loop_
_entity.id
_entity.type
_entity.pdbx_description
1 polymer ?
#
loop_
_entity_poly.entity_id
_entity_poly.type
_entity_poly.pdbx_seq_one_letter_code
_entity_poly.pdbx_strand_id
1 'polypeptide(L)' 'MGYTPAGLEVWSAMRALDYLATRPEVDSERIGVTGISGGGVMTWLLTALDGRIKAAAPSCSTY' A
#
# COMPACT_ATOMS: atom_id res chain seq x y z
N MET A 1 0.80 7.38 -24.64
CA MET A 1 1.66 7.37 -23.44
C MET A 1 0.81 6.94 -22.25
N GLY A 2 0.91 5.68 -21.82
CA GLY A 2 0.15 5.15 -20.68
C GLY A 2 0.85 5.49 -19.37
N TYR A 3 0.46 6.60 -18.75
CA TYR A 3 0.91 6.99 -17.41
C TYR A 3 -0.33 7.34 -16.60
N THR A 4 -0.53 6.62 -15.50
CA THR A 4 -1.54 6.93 -14.49
C THR A 4 -0.81 7.21 -13.17
N PRO A 5 -0.91 8.42 -12.59
CA PRO A 5 -0.23 8.77 -11.33
C PRO A 5 -0.48 7.73 -10.22
N ALA A 6 -1.73 7.28 -10.07
CA ALA A 6 -2.11 6.25 -9.11
C ALA A 6 -1.32 4.93 -9.28
N GLY A 7 -1.04 4.52 -10.52
CA GLY A 7 -0.27 3.30 -10.78
C GLY A 7 1.18 3.41 -10.30
N LEU A 8 1.80 4.58 -10.48
CA LEU A 8 3.17 4.83 -10.00
C LEU A 8 3.21 4.94 -8.46
N GLU A 9 2.20 5.56 -7.85
CA GLU A 9 2.09 5.68 -6.40
C GLU A 9 1.95 4.30 -5.73
N VAL A 10 1.06 3.44 -6.24
CA VAL A 10 0.89 2.08 -5.70
C VAL A 10 2.17 1.26 -5.91
N TRP A 11 2.79 1.35 -7.09
CA TRP A 11 4.04 0.63 -7.34
C TRP A 11 5.17 1.09 -6.38
N SER A 12 5.25 2.38 -6.10
CA SER A 12 6.21 2.93 -5.14
C SER A 12 5.92 2.42 -3.72
N ALA A 13 4.65 2.30 -3.34
CA ALA A 13 4.25 1.71 -2.06
C ALA A 13 4.64 0.22 -1.98
N MET A 14 4.50 -0.55 -3.06
CA MET A 14 4.98 -1.95 -3.10
C MET A 14 6.50 -2.04 -2.91
N ARG A 15 7.28 -1.11 -3.47
CA ARG A 15 8.73 -1.04 -3.23
C ARG A 15 9.06 -0.67 -1.78
N ALA A 16 8.26 0.19 -1.16
CA ALA A 16 8.40 0.50 0.26
C ALA A 16 8.19 -0.74 1.13
N LEU A 17 7.23 -1.62 0.79
CA LEU A 17 7.05 -2.91 1.46
C LEU A 17 8.26 -3.84 1.29
N ASP A 18 8.88 -3.86 0.10
CA ASP A 18 10.11 -4.65 -0.12
C ASP A 18 11.23 -4.18 0.80
N TYR A 19 11.41 -2.87 0.93
CA TYR A 19 12.38 -2.31 1.87
C TYR A 19 12.06 -2.68 3.32
N LEU A 20 10.80 -2.52 3.74
CA LEU A 20 10.38 -2.88 5.10
C LEU A 20 10.66 -4.36 5.42
N ALA A 21 10.49 -5.27 4.46
CA ALA A 21 10.80 -6.69 4.63
C ALA A 21 12.30 -6.98 4.85
N THR A 22 13.21 -6.06 4.53
CA THR A 22 14.65 -6.20 4.82
C THR A 22 15.04 -5.81 6.24
N ARG A 23 14.12 -5.18 6.99
CA ARG A 23 14.40 -4.62 8.31
C ARG A 23 14.23 -5.70 9.39
N PRO A 24 15.22 -5.94 10.25
CA PRO A 24 15.12 -6.97 11.29
C PRO A 24 14.03 -6.68 12.34
N GLU A 25 13.64 -5.41 12.51
CA GLU A 25 12.56 -4.98 13.40
C GLU A 25 11.14 -5.15 12.82
N VAL A 26 11.00 -5.52 11.55
CA VAL A 26 9.71 -5.68 10.88
C VAL A 26 9.35 -7.15 10.74
N ASP A 27 8.16 -7.52 11.19
CA ASP A 27 7.56 -8.82 10.90
C ASP A 27 6.83 -8.76 9.54
N SER A 28 7.44 -9.35 8.50
CA SER A 28 6.90 -9.36 7.14
C SER A 28 5.58 -10.12 7.01
N GLU A 29 5.25 -11.00 7.97
CA GLU A 29 3.99 -11.75 7.96
C GLU A 29 2.83 -10.95 8.57
N ARG A 30 3.11 -9.77 9.15
CA ARG A 30 2.13 -8.94 9.90
C ARG A 30 2.07 -7.49 9.41
N ILE A 31 1.96 -7.29 8.10
CA ILE A 31 1.89 -5.96 7.50
C ILE A 31 0.43 -5.48 7.39
N GLY A 32 0.18 -4.25 7.86
CA GLY A 32 -1.09 -3.54 7.65
C GLY A 32 -0.87 -2.19 6.96
N VAL A 33 -1.91 -1.66 6.32
CA VAL A 33 -1.86 -0.37 5.59
C VAL A 33 -3.05 0.51 5.95
N THR A 34 -2.81 1.82 6.04
CA THR A 34 -3.82 2.86 6.26
C THR A 34 -3.44 4.13 5.52
N GLY A 35 -4.42 4.98 5.25
CA GLY A 35 -4.23 6.26 4.59
C GLY A 35 -5.52 7.08 4.54
N ILE A 36 -5.37 8.41 4.44
CA ILE A 36 -6.47 9.36 4.42
C ILE A 36 -6.64 10.00 3.04
N SER A 37 -7.88 10.26 2.61
CA SER A 37 -8.18 10.94 1.34
C SER A 37 -7.62 10.15 0.16
N GLY A 38 -6.72 10.73 -0.65
CA GLY A 38 -5.99 10.00 -1.70
C GLY A 38 -5.21 8.79 -1.16
N GLY A 39 -4.66 8.89 0.05
CA GLY A 39 -4.01 7.76 0.71
C GLY A 39 -4.97 6.63 1.07
N GLY A 40 -6.25 6.92 1.28
CA GLY A 40 -7.27 5.90 1.49
C GLY A 40 -7.59 5.13 0.21
N VAL A 41 -7.59 5.80 -0.96
CA VAL A 41 -7.65 5.12 -2.27
C VAL A 41 -6.41 4.26 -2.49
N MET A 42 -5.22 4.76 -2.15
CA MET A 42 -3.97 3.96 -2.23
C MET A 42 -4.00 2.75 -1.30
N THR A 43 -4.60 2.88 -0.11
CA THR A 43 -4.80 1.77 0.83
C THR A 43 -5.61 0.66 0.17
N TRP A 44 -6.71 1.00 -0.52
CA TRP A 44 -7.49 0.02 -1.29
C TRP A 44 -6.69 -0.63 -2.42
N LEU A 45 -6.06 0.18 -3.26
CA LEU A 45 -5.34 -0.33 -4.44
C LEU A 45 -4.12 -1.19 -4.07
N LEU A 46 -3.33 -0.78 -3.07
CA LEU A 46 -2.18 -1.56 -2.61
C LEU A 46 -2.63 -2.89 -2.00
N THR A 47 -3.70 -2.88 -1.21
CA THR A 47 -4.26 -4.11 -0.62
C THR A 47 -4.74 -5.08 -1.70
N ALA A 48 -5.34 -4.58 -2.77
CA ALA A 48 -5.79 -5.41 -3.88
C ALA A 48 -4.63 -6.00 -4.70
N LEU A 49 -3.49 -5.30 -4.78
CA LEU A 49 -2.37 -5.64 -5.66
C LEU A 49 -1.20 -6.37 -4.97
N ASP A 50 -1.11 -6.32 -3.64
CA ASP A 50 -0.01 -6.92 -2.88
C ASP A 50 -0.53 -7.82 -1.74
N GLY A 51 -0.40 -9.14 -1.92
CA GLY A 51 -0.89 -10.15 -0.97
C GLY A 51 -0.16 -10.21 0.38
N ARG A 52 0.87 -9.38 0.59
CA ARG A 52 1.53 -9.24 1.90
C ARG A 52 0.67 -8.47 2.90
N ILE A 53 -0.23 -7.61 2.44
CA ILE A 53 -1.12 -6.84 3.30
C ILE A 53 -2.13 -7.76 3.99
N LYS A 54 -2.12 -7.79 5.32
CA LYS A 54 -3.04 -8.60 6.15
C LYS A 54 -4.20 -7.80 6.72
N ALA A 55 -4.07 -6.48 6.79
CA ALA A 55 -5.10 -5.58 7.29
C ALA A 55 -5.07 -4.24 6.54
N ALA A 56 -6.24 -3.72 6.22
CA ALA A 56 -6.41 -2.42 5.55
C ALA A 56 -7.38 -1.55 6.35
N ALA A 57 -6.99 -0.31 6.60
CA ALA A 57 -7.81 0.69 7.29
C ALA A 57 -7.85 2.01 6.50
N PRO A 58 -8.59 2.06 5.37
CA PRO A 58 -8.73 3.28 4.58
C PRO A 58 -9.61 4.29 5.29
N SER A 59 -9.28 5.58 5.17
CA SER A 59 -10.03 6.68 5.79
C SER A 59 -10.30 7.80 4.79
N CYS A 60 -11.48 8.41 4.88
CA CYS A 60 -11.94 9.49 3.98
C CYS A 60 -11.72 9.17 2.48
N SER A 61 -11.76 7.90 2.09
CA SER A 61 -11.62 7.46 0.70
C SER A 61 -12.98 7.36 0.05
N THR A 62 -13.12 7.86 -1.17
CA THR A 62 -14.24 7.53 -2.05
C THR A 62 -13.88 6.30 -2.88
N TYR A 63 -14.77 5.31 -2.90
CA TYR A 63 -14.80 4.24 -3.89
C TYR A 63 -16.07 4.35 -4.72
#